data_AF-A0A9E3WDE1-F1
#
_entry.id   AF-A0A9E3WDE1-F1
#
_cell.length_a   1.000
_cell.length_b   1.000
_cell.length_c   1.000
_cell.angle_alpha   90.00
_cell.angle_beta   90.00
_cell.angle_gamma   90.00
#
_symmetry.space_group_name_H-M   'P 1'
#
loop_
_entity.id
_entity.type
_entity.pdbx_description
1 polymer ?
#
loop_
_entity_poly.entity_id
_entity_poly.type
_entity_poly.pdbx_seq_one_letter_code
_entity_poly.pdbx_strand_id
1 'polypeptide(L)'
;MKPSALVFVATVICSATVAAQEQVEAIGTRQPSREREVVYGTPVSSGTVIVAGRRLPLPYRVGRQGRFVLVNGERIAEMPGRTPDGKEKHESGDPNRFIANIEYWLHQDYAIVVFDERIRIVAESDGAARFLRSLGEAKSLDERVATALTWDVDISDDGMPHRIPTAQWQGVLTEFRVTDGVRAFIDEYDEQSDDEDDDEANYLAPPDTSAKKMYALSVAGMVLVALSIGTLLNHRPQSGRWSELVRSPEAVNLIKRALVLIVALSAFDLACTLFATTAGDFLEVNPFGESLLSKPWMLSTFKLTATVFGAGILWSMRSYLGAQQASWWLCLVLTLVTVRWVAVQSLFFV
;
A
#
# COMPACT_ATOMS: atom_id res chain seq x y z
N MET A 1 25.79 18.94 -86.24
CA MET A 1 25.90 17.73 -85.39
C MET A 1 27.21 17.82 -84.63
N LYS A 2 27.16 18.05 -83.31
CA LYS A 2 28.32 18.25 -82.41
C LYS A 2 28.18 17.32 -81.20
N PRO A 3 29.23 16.58 -80.80
CA PRO A 3 29.23 15.78 -79.59
C PRO A 3 29.91 16.56 -78.46
N SER A 4 29.18 16.92 -77.40
CA SER A 4 29.77 17.55 -76.20
C SER A 4 28.82 17.38 -75.01
N ALA A 5 28.66 16.16 -74.50
CA ALA A 5 27.89 15.93 -73.28
C ALA A 5 28.36 14.74 -72.42
N LEU A 6 29.43 14.03 -72.80
CA LEU A 6 29.79 12.76 -72.16
C LEU A 6 31.04 12.79 -71.26
N VAL A 7 31.71 13.95 -71.12
CA VAL A 7 32.97 14.04 -70.33
C VAL A 7 32.75 14.58 -68.90
N PHE A 8 31.59 15.16 -68.59
CA PHE A 8 31.37 15.80 -67.28
C PHE A 8 30.84 14.88 -66.17
N VAL A 9 30.41 13.65 -66.50
CA VAL A 9 29.83 12.71 -65.51
C VAL A 9 30.90 11.82 -64.85
N ALA A 10 32.06 11.63 -65.48
CA ALA A 10 33.10 10.75 -64.93
C ALA A 10 33.92 11.40 -63.79
N THR A 11 34.05 12.72 -63.75
CA THR A 11 34.88 13.40 -62.73
C THR A 11 34.17 13.56 -61.38
N VAL A 12 32.83 13.53 -61.34
CA VAL A 12 32.06 13.71 -60.09
C VAL A 12 31.96 12.40 -59.28
N ILE A 13 32.10 11.24 -59.93
CA ILE A 13 31.99 9.94 -59.26
C ILE A 13 33.31 9.52 -58.56
N CYS A 14 34.47 10.01 -59.01
CA CYS A 14 35.76 9.70 -58.36
C CYS A 14 36.04 10.50 -57.08
N SER A 15 35.43 11.67 -56.87
CA SER A 15 35.66 12.46 -55.65
C SER A 15 34.76 12.06 -54.48
N ALA A 16 33.65 11.38 -54.73
CA ALA A 16 32.72 10.94 -53.68
C ALA A 16 33.17 9.64 -52.99
N THR A 17 34.01 8.83 -53.64
CA THR A 17 34.50 7.56 -53.08
C THR A 17 35.71 7.75 -52.15
N VAL A 18 36.53 8.78 -52.36
CA VAL A 18 37.68 9.07 -51.47
C VAL A 18 37.22 9.71 -50.14
N ALA A 19 36.21 10.58 -50.18
CA ALA A 19 35.65 11.19 -48.96
C ALA A 19 34.85 10.21 -48.08
N ALA A 20 34.29 9.14 -48.67
CA ALA A 20 33.59 8.09 -47.92
C ALA A 20 34.55 7.10 -47.25
N GLN A 21 35.80 6.99 -47.73
CA GLN A 21 36.79 6.05 -47.18
C GLN A 21 37.61 6.67 -46.04
N GLU A 22 37.81 7.99 -46.02
CA GLU A 22 38.45 8.71 -44.89
C GLU A 22 37.56 8.80 -43.63
N GLN A 23 36.23 8.67 -43.75
CA GLN A 23 35.33 8.64 -42.57
C GLN A 23 35.20 7.26 -41.91
N VAL A 24 35.67 6.19 -42.57
CA VAL A 24 35.60 4.83 -42.00
C VAL A 24 36.84 4.51 -41.14
N GLU A 25 37.99 5.15 -41.39
CA GLU A 25 39.20 4.95 -40.56
C GLU A 25 39.24 5.84 -39.29
N ALA A 26 38.38 6.85 -39.16
CA ALA A 26 38.25 7.64 -37.92
C ALA A 26 37.39 6.95 -36.84
N ILE A 27 36.92 5.72 -37.08
CA ILE A 27 36.27 4.84 -36.08
C ILE A 27 37.34 3.92 -35.42
N GLY A 28 38.61 4.28 -35.49
CA GLY A 28 39.68 3.63 -34.74
C GLY A 28 39.81 4.21 -33.34
N THR A 29 39.57 3.37 -32.32
CA THR A 29 39.77 3.63 -30.87
C THR A 29 38.70 4.47 -30.15
N ARG A 30 37.44 4.00 -30.14
CA ARG A 30 36.61 4.17 -28.93
C ARG A 30 37.34 3.48 -27.78
N GLN A 31 38.03 4.29 -26.98
CA GLN A 31 38.59 3.91 -25.69
C GLN A 31 37.56 3.04 -24.97
N PRO A 32 37.90 1.81 -24.52
CA PRO A 32 36.93 0.94 -23.86
C PRO A 32 36.29 1.77 -22.76
N SER A 33 34.96 1.89 -22.82
CA SER A 33 34.15 2.62 -21.85
C SER A 33 34.69 2.27 -20.49
N ARG A 34 35.36 3.21 -19.79
CA ARG A 34 35.91 2.96 -18.45
C ARG A 34 34.78 2.32 -17.65
N GLU A 35 34.90 1.03 -17.42
CA GLU A 35 33.91 0.23 -16.72
C GLU A 35 33.81 0.89 -15.36
N ARG A 36 32.70 1.61 -15.14
CA ARG A 36 32.57 2.45 -13.95
C ARG A 36 32.66 1.52 -12.76
N GLU A 37 33.58 1.85 -11.86
CA GLU A 37 33.77 1.15 -10.60
C GLU A 37 32.42 1.01 -9.88
N VAL A 38 32.09 -0.21 -9.47
CA VAL A 38 30.84 -0.49 -8.76
C VAL A 38 31.03 -0.07 -7.31
N VAL A 39 30.26 0.92 -6.88
CA VAL A 39 30.23 1.33 -5.47
C VAL A 39 29.14 0.51 -4.78
N TYR A 40 29.54 -0.33 -3.83
CA TYR A 40 28.65 -1.13 -3.00
C TYR A 40 28.43 -0.47 -1.64
N GLY A 41 27.21 -0.57 -1.13
CA GLY A 41 26.82 -0.22 0.23
C GLY A 41 27.23 -1.27 1.27
N THR A 42 26.64 -1.15 2.46
CA THR A 42 26.87 -2.07 3.57
C THR A 42 26.22 -3.43 3.28
N PRO A 43 26.86 -4.57 3.61
CA PRO A 43 26.23 -5.87 3.46
C PRO A 43 24.95 -6.01 4.31
N VAL A 44 23.86 -6.48 3.69
CA VAL A 44 22.57 -6.75 4.33
C VAL A 44 22.42 -8.27 4.53
N SER A 45 22.01 -8.69 5.74
CA SER A 45 21.96 -10.11 6.14
C SER A 45 20.54 -10.69 6.24
N SER A 46 19.52 -9.96 5.76
CA SER A 46 18.10 -10.30 5.84
C SER A 46 17.40 -10.10 4.49
N GLY A 47 16.15 -10.56 4.37
CA GLY A 47 15.35 -10.49 3.15
C GLY A 47 15.73 -11.54 2.10
N THR A 48 15.02 -11.50 0.97
CA THR A 48 15.25 -12.43 -0.15
C THR A 48 15.38 -11.69 -1.47
N VAL A 49 16.39 -12.02 -2.27
CA VAL A 49 16.51 -11.53 -3.65
C VAL A 49 16.48 -12.69 -4.63
N ILE A 50 15.51 -12.68 -5.54
CA ILE A 50 15.36 -13.68 -6.60
C ILE A 50 15.53 -12.98 -7.95
N VAL A 51 16.51 -13.39 -8.73
CA VAL A 51 16.78 -12.83 -10.07
C VAL A 51 16.63 -13.92 -11.11
N ALA A 52 15.72 -13.75 -12.06
CA ALA A 52 15.42 -14.74 -13.10
C ALA A 52 15.19 -16.16 -12.52
N GLY A 53 14.46 -16.22 -11.40
CA GLY A 53 14.18 -17.46 -10.69
C GLY A 53 15.35 -18.01 -9.87
N ARG A 54 16.49 -17.35 -9.75
CA ARG A 54 17.59 -17.79 -8.87
C ARG A 54 17.63 -16.95 -7.60
N ARG A 55 17.54 -17.59 -6.43
CA ARG A 55 17.80 -16.95 -5.14
C ARG A 55 19.28 -16.57 -5.03
N LEU A 56 19.57 -15.31 -4.74
CA LEU A 56 20.95 -14.86 -4.52
C LEU A 56 21.40 -15.22 -3.10
N PRO A 57 22.69 -15.55 -2.89
CA PRO A 57 23.20 -15.89 -1.57
C PRO A 57 23.39 -14.65 -0.69
N LEU A 58 23.17 -14.80 0.62
CA LEU A 58 23.52 -13.79 1.62
C LEU A 58 25.05 -13.72 1.84
N PRO A 59 25.57 -12.58 2.35
CA PRO A 59 24.88 -11.30 2.52
C PRO A 59 24.71 -10.55 1.19
N TYR A 60 23.69 -9.69 1.09
CA TYR A 60 23.45 -8.85 -0.08
C TYR A 60 24.28 -7.58 -0.04
N ARG A 61 24.95 -7.26 -1.15
CA ARG A 61 25.64 -5.99 -1.38
C ARG A 61 24.92 -5.25 -2.49
N VAL A 62 24.18 -4.22 -2.13
CA VAL A 62 23.50 -3.35 -3.08
C VAL A 62 24.52 -2.33 -3.59
N GLY A 63 24.59 -2.16 -4.90
CA GLY A 63 25.56 -1.26 -5.51
C GLY A 63 25.08 -0.68 -6.82
N ARG A 64 25.87 0.23 -7.37
CA ARG A 64 25.52 0.94 -8.61
C ARG A 64 26.65 0.86 -9.63
N GLN A 65 26.28 0.52 -10.87
CA GLN A 65 27.15 0.59 -12.03
C GLN A 65 26.50 1.47 -13.11
N GLY A 66 26.82 2.76 -13.10
CA GLY A 66 26.24 3.73 -14.05
C GLY A 66 24.74 3.93 -13.84
N ARG A 67 23.91 3.31 -14.68
CA ARG A 67 22.44 3.33 -14.58
C ARG A 67 21.86 2.05 -13.99
N PHE A 68 22.66 1.02 -13.83
CA PHE A 68 22.20 -0.24 -13.28
C PHE A 68 22.38 -0.26 -11.78
N VAL A 69 21.38 -0.80 -11.09
CA VAL A 69 21.48 -1.20 -9.68
C VAL A 69 21.73 -2.68 -9.65
N LEU A 70 22.68 -3.07 -8.81
CA LEU A 70 23.16 -4.44 -8.71
C LEU A 70 23.01 -4.93 -7.29
N VAL A 71 22.70 -6.22 -7.13
CA VAL A 71 22.81 -6.93 -5.87
C VAL A 71 23.75 -8.09 -6.09
N ASN A 72 24.85 -8.14 -5.32
CA ASN A 72 25.89 -9.16 -5.47
C ASN A 72 26.46 -9.27 -6.91
N GLY A 73 26.45 -8.17 -7.65
CA GLY A 73 26.91 -8.11 -9.04
C GLY A 73 25.86 -8.47 -10.09
N GLU A 74 24.67 -8.92 -9.67
CA GLU A 74 23.54 -9.20 -10.56
C GLU A 74 22.70 -7.94 -10.76
N ARG A 75 22.30 -7.64 -12.00
CA ARG A 75 21.47 -6.47 -12.30
C ARG A 75 20.04 -6.71 -11.85
N ILE A 76 19.53 -5.82 -11.01
CA ILE A 76 18.17 -5.92 -10.47
C ILE A 76 17.25 -4.80 -10.98
N ALA A 77 17.82 -3.70 -11.47
CA ALA A 77 17.06 -2.60 -12.04
C ALA A 77 17.92 -1.75 -12.97
N GLU A 78 17.31 -1.22 -14.03
CA GLU A 78 17.85 -0.10 -14.81
C GLU A 78 17.15 1.19 -14.38
N MET A 79 17.90 2.15 -13.83
CA MET A 79 17.35 3.46 -13.50
C MET A 79 16.97 4.23 -14.77
N PRO A 80 15.82 4.93 -14.78
CA PRO A 80 15.40 5.74 -15.91
C PRO A 80 16.49 6.77 -16.24
N GLY A 81 16.90 6.80 -17.51
CA GLY A 81 17.90 7.72 -18.01
C GLY A 81 17.25 8.84 -18.78
N ARG A 82 18.06 9.88 -19.05
CA ARG A 82 17.72 10.91 -20.02
C ARG A 82 17.38 10.25 -21.35
N THR A 83 16.16 10.47 -21.85
CA THR A 83 15.81 10.06 -23.21
C THR A 83 16.72 10.78 -24.22
N PRO A 84 16.96 10.21 -25.40
CA PRO A 84 17.79 10.83 -26.45
C PRO A 84 17.38 12.26 -26.80
N ASP A 85 16.11 12.59 -26.60
CA ASP A 85 15.53 13.90 -26.89
C ASP A 85 15.89 14.98 -25.85
N GLY A 86 16.70 14.66 -24.85
CA GLY A 86 17.21 15.60 -23.85
C GLY A 86 16.17 16.14 -22.86
N LYS A 87 14.88 15.85 -23.08
CA LYS A 87 13.79 16.16 -22.15
C LYS A 87 13.91 15.27 -20.92
N GLU A 88 14.47 15.82 -19.85
CA GLU A 88 14.39 15.24 -18.52
C GLU A 88 12.91 15.08 -18.17
N LYS A 89 12.40 13.84 -18.16
CA LYS A 89 11.20 13.55 -17.39
C LYS A 89 11.60 13.75 -15.93
N HIS A 90 11.11 14.83 -15.36
CA HIS A 90 11.58 15.46 -14.11
C HIS A 90 11.31 14.64 -12.83
N GLU A 91 11.01 13.35 -12.93
CA GLU A 91 10.64 12.48 -11.81
C GLU A 91 11.51 11.22 -11.72
N SER A 92 12.71 11.20 -12.31
CA SER A 92 13.66 10.14 -11.93
C SER A 92 14.11 10.42 -10.50
N GLY A 93 13.55 9.71 -9.52
CA GLY A 93 13.94 9.78 -8.12
C GLY A 93 15.47 9.66 -7.96
N ASP A 94 16.00 10.30 -6.93
CA ASP A 94 17.43 10.27 -6.61
C ASP A 94 17.93 8.80 -6.60
N PRO A 95 18.91 8.44 -7.45
CA PRO A 95 19.50 7.11 -7.47
C PRO A 95 19.91 6.57 -6.10
N ASN A 96 20.39 7.46 -5.22
CA ASN A 96 20.81 7.07 -3.87
C ASN A 96 19.61 6.72 -3.01
N ARG A 97 18.48 7.42 -3.19
CA ARG A 97 17.21 7.10 -2.52
C ARG A 97 16.68 5.75 -2.98
N PHE A 98 16.78 5.43 -4.27
CA PHE A 98 16.35 4.13 -4.78
C PHE A 98 17.19 2.97 -4.21
N ILE A 99 18.52 3.14 -4.12
CA ILE A 99 19.42 2.17 -3.46
C ILE A 99 19.07 2.04 -1.97
N ALA A 100 18.87 3.16 -1.28
CA ALA A 100 18.49 3.17 0.13
C ALA A 100 17.14 2.47 0.38
N ASN A 101 16.17 2.60 -0.52
CA ASN A 101 14.90 1.89 -0.44
C ASN A 101 15.10 0.37 -0.59
N ILE A 102 15.95 -0.08 -1.53
CA ILE A 102 16.28 -1.50 -1.68
C ILE A 102 16.93 -2.04 -0.41
N GLU A 103 17.90 -1.32 0.15
CA GLU A 103 18.54 -1.70 1.42
C GLU A 103 17.51 -1.74 2.56
N TYR A 104 16.62 -0.75 2.64
CA TYR A 104 15.54 -0.69 3.64
C TYR A 104 14.62 -1.90 3.55
N TRP A 105 14.11 -2.25 2.36
CA TRP A 105 13.23 -3.41 2.17
C TRP A 105 13.92 -4.71 2.58
N LEU A 106 15.18 -4.90 2.19
CA LEU A 106 15.94 -6.08 2.61
C LEU A 106 16.15 -6.12 4.13
N HIS A 107 16.34 -4.97 4.78
CA HIS A 107 16.40 -4.88 6.24
C HIS A 107 15.07 -5.18 6.93
N GLN A 108 13.94 -4.91 6.27
CA GLN A 108 12.59 -5.25 6.75
C GLN A 108 12.14 -6.66 6.34
N ASP A 109 13.06 -7.51 5.88
CA ASP A 109 12.79 -8.89 5.46
C ASP A 109 11.83 -9.04 4.27
N TYR A 110 11.78 -8.03 3.38
CA TYR A 110 11.05 -8.11 2.13
C TYR A 110 11.78 -9.00 1.11
N ALA A 111 10.99 -9.55 0.18
CA ALA A 111 11.48 -10.23 -1.00
C ALA A 111 11.44 -9.30 -2.23
N ILE A 112 12.56 -9.25 -2.94
CA ILE A 112 12.72 -8.56 -4.22
C ILE A 112 12.81 -9.61 -5.32
N VAL A 113 11.76 -9.72 -6.12
CA VAL A 113 11.66 -10.68 -7.22
C VAL A 113 11.83 -9.95 -8.55
N VAL A 114 12.95 -10.19 -9.21
CA VAL A 114 13.34 -9.56 -10.47
C VAL A 114 13.08 -10.53 -11.62
N PHE A 115 12.13 -10.16 -12.46
CA PHE A 115 11.79 -10.90 -13.67
C PHE A 115 12.68 -10.47 -14.84
N ASP A 116 12.89 -9.15 -14.99
CA ASP A 116 13.88 -8.56 -15.90
C ASP A 116 14.39 -7.21 -15.35
N GLU A 117 15.18 -6.46 -16.14
CA GLU A 117 15.74 -5.17 -15.71
C GLU A 117 14.68 -4.07 -15.43
N ARG A 118 13.41 -4.30 -15.81
CA ARG A 118 12.30 -3.34 -15.72
C ARG A 118 11.17 -3.79 -14.81
N ILE A 119 10.94 -5.09 -14.74
CA ILE A 119 9.85 -5.73 -14.01
C ILE A 119 10.43 -6.39 -12.77
N ARG A 120 10.10 -5.81 -11.63
CA ARG A 120 10.38 -6.36 -10.32
C ARG A 120 9.14 -6.24 -9.45
N ILE A 121 9.00 -7.17 -8.52
CA ILE A 121 8.05 -7.07 -7.43
C ILE A 121 8.85 -6.96 -6.14
N VAL A 122 8.41 -6.07 -5.27
CA VAL A 122 8.89 -5.95 -3.90
C VAL A 122 7.68 -6.20 -3.02
N ALA A 123 7.74 -7.21 -2.17
CA ALA A 123 6.66 -7.56 -1.26
C ALA A 123 7.24 -8.16 0.01
N GLU A 124 6.43 -8.28 1.06
CA GLU A 124 6.78 -9.11 2.21
C GLU A 124 7.07 -10.54 1.73
N SER A 125 7.98 -11.23 2.40
CA SER A 125 8.51 -12.50 1.87
C SER A 125 7.44 -13.58 1.72
N ASP A 126 6.46 -13.63 2.64
CA ASP A 126 5.28 -14.49 2.57
C ASP A 126 4.39 -14.14 1.38
N GLY A 127 4.15 -12.86 1.12
CA GLY A 127 3.38 -12.36 0.00
C GLY A 127 4.06 -12.70 -1.34
N ALA A 128 5.37 -12.50 -1.42
CA ALA A 128 6.15 -12.90 -2.58
C ALA A 128 6.12 -14.42 -2.82
N ALA A 129 6.17 -15.23 -1.76
CA ALA A 129 6.06 -16.69 -1.85
C ALA A 129 4.67 -17.12 -2.38
N ARG A 130 3.57 -16.56 -1.83
CA ARG A 130 2.20 -16.80 -2.31
C ARG A 130 2.01 -16.40 -3.76
N PHE A 131 2.57 -15.25 -4.15
CA PHE A 131 2.56 -14.79 -5.53
C PHE A 131 3.30 -15.77 -6.46
N LEU A 132 4.52 -16.16 -6.11
CA LEU A 132 5.32 -17.09 -6.92
C LEU A 132 4.70 -18.48 -7.01
N ARG A 133 4.05 -18.96 -5.96
CA ARG A 133 3.25 -20.20 -5.97
C ARG A 133 2.11 -20.10 -6.98
N SER A 134 1.34 -19.02 -6.90
CA SER A 134 0.20 -18.79 -7.81
C SER A 134 0.65 -18.77 -9.28
N LEU A 135 1.80 -18.14 -9.57
CA LEU A 135 2.40 -18.17 -10.91
C LEU A 135 2.85 -19.58 -11.34
N GLY A 136 3.33 -20.38 -10.39
CA GLY A 136 3.76 -21.76 -10.62
C GLY A 136 2.61 -22.74 -10.88
N GLU A 137 1.48 -22.54 -10.20
CA GLU A 137 0.27 -23.37 -10.30
C GLU A 137 -0.58 -23.05 -11.53
N ALA A 138 -0.50 -21.81 -12.03
CA ALA A 138 -1.21 -21.37 -13.22
C ALA A 138 -0.88 -22.24 -14.44
N LYS A 139 -1.93 -22.78 -15.08
CA LYS A 139 -1.86 -23.78 -16.15
C LYS A 139 -1.61 -23.18 -17.53
N SER A 140 -1.78 -21.87 -17.66
CA SER A 140 -1.65 -21.13 -18.91
C SER A 140 -0.97 -19.78 -18.70
N LEU A 141 -0.41 -19.21 -19.77
CA LEU A 141 0.15 -17.86 -19.73
C LEU A 141 -0.91 -16.82 -19.36
N ASP A 142 -2.14 -16.95 -19.86
CA ASP A 142 -3.23 -16.02 -19.54
C ASP A 142 -3.59 -16.04 -18.05
N GLU A 143 -3.59 -17.23 -17.44
CA GLU A 143 -3.80 -17.39 -16.00
C GLU A 143 -2.66 -16.76 -15.18
N ARG A 144 -1.39 -16.96 -15.59
CA ARG A 144 -0.25 -16.29 -14.96
C ARG A 144 -0.34 -14.77 -15.04
N VAL A 145 -0.73 -14.25 -16.20
CA VAL A 145 -0.89 -12.81 -16.41
C VAL A 145 -2.05 -12.27 -15.58
N ALA A 146 -3.18 -13.00 -15.50
CA ALA A 146 -4.30 -12.63 -14.63
C ALA A 146 -3.87 -12.59 -13.14
N THR A 147 -3.14 -13.61 -12.68
CA THR A 147 -2.55 -13.64 -11.33
C THR A 147 -1.62 -12.44 -11.11
N ALA A 148 -0.71 -12.13 -12.04
CA ALA A 148 0.17 -10.97 -11.93
C ALA A 148 -0.60 -9.65 -11.84
N LEU A 149 -1.66 -9.48 -12.64
CA LEU A 149 -2.50 -8.28 -12.60
C LEU A 149 -3.31 -8.14 -11.32
N THR A 150 -3.68 -9.24 -10.65
CA THR A 150 -4.33 -9.18 -9.33
C THR A 150 -3.38 -8.72 -8.23
N TRP A 151 -2.08 -9.00 -8.37
CA TRP A 151 -1.03 -8.58 -7.43
C TRP A 151 -0.49 -7.18 -7.73
N ASP A 152 -0.57 -6.71 -8.99
CA ASP A 152 -0.11 -5.40 -9.47
C ASP A 152 -0.95 -4.20 -8.93
N VAL A 153 -1.85 -4.42 -7.97
CA VAL A 153 -2.85 -3.42 -7.56
C VAL A 153 -2.38 -2.49 -6.43
N ASP A 154 -1.40 -2.86 -5.58
CA ASP A 154 -1.17 -2.09 -4.34
C ASP A 154 0.29 -1.76 -3.97
N ILE A 155 1.30 -2.17 -4.75
CA ILE A 155 2.70 -2.06 -4.28
C ILE A 155 3.52 -1.09 -5.13
N SER A 156 3.42 0.21 -4.85
CA SER A 156 4.51 1.13 -5.21
C SER A 156 4.68 2.24 -4.16
N ASP A 157 5.12 1.86 -2.97
CA ASP A 157 5.64 2.81 -1.96
C ASP A 157 7.05 3.33 -2.34
N ASP A 158 7.59 2.89 -3.49
CA ASP A 158 8.81 3.43 -4.09
C ASP A 158 8.60 4.76 -4.84
N GLY A 159 7.34 5.25 -4.87
CA GLY A 159 6.95 6.48 -5.54
C GLY A 159 6.88 6.37 -7.07
N MET A 160 6.96 5.16 -7.65
CA MET A 160 6.90 4.94 -9.09
C MET A 160 5.61 4.22 -9.48
N PRO A 161 4.55 4.95 -9.91
CA PRO A 161 3.29 4.36 -10.31
C PRO A 161 3.44 3.75 -11.70
N HIS A 162 3.87 2.51 -11.78
CA HIS A 162 3.90 1.77 -13.03
C HIS A 162 3.09 0.50 -12.87
N ARG A 163 1.77 0.61 -13.09
CA ARG A 163 0.99 -0.55 -13.53
C ARG A 163 1.74 -1.16 -14.70
N ILE A 164 2.19 -2.39 -14.54
CA ILE A 164 2.97 -3.07 -15.56
C ILE A 164 1.97 -3.45 -16.67
N PRO A 165 2.11 -2.93 -17.90
CA PRO A 165 1.17 -3.23 -18.97
C PRO A 165 1.08 -4.74 -19.20
N THR A 166 -0.11 -5.25 -19.49
CA THR A 166 -0.37 -6.67 -19.76
C THR A 166 0.61 -7.28 -20.77
N ALA A 167 0.99 -6.53 -21.81
CA ALA A 167 1.95 -6.98 -22.82
C ALA A 167 3.37 -7.19 -22.26
N GLN A 168 3.79 -6.40 -21.26
CA GLN A 168 5.07 -6.59 -20.58
C GLN A 168 5.02 -7.83 -19.70
N TRP A 169 3.94 -8.02 -18.93
CA TRP A 169 3.73 -9.25 -18.16
C TRP A 169 3.74 -10.50 -19.04
N GLN A 170 3.03 -10.47 -20.18
CA GLN A 170 3.03 -11.56 -21.15
C GLN A 170 4.44 -11.90 -21.63
N GLY A 171 5.25 -10.88 -21.95
CA GLY A 171 6.63 -11.08 -22.40
C GLY A 171 7.46 -11.84 -21.38
N VAL A 172 7.47 -11.39 -20.12
CA VAL A 172 8.39 -11.98 -19.13
C VAL A 172 7.85 -13.28 -18.52
N LEU A 173 6.53 -13.42 -18.38
CA LEU A 173 5.92 -14.64 -17.86
C LEU A 173 5.90 -15.80 -18.86
N THR A 174 6.14 -15.53 -20.15
CA THR A 174 6.32 -16.56 -21.19
C THR A 174 7.56 -17.42 -20.89
N GLU A 175 8.63 -16.80 -20.40
CA GLU A 175 9.90 -17.48 -20.10
C GLU A 175 10.00 -17.95 -18.64
N PHE A 176 9.12 -17.44 -17.76
CA PHE A 176 9.12 -17.77 -16.35
C PHE A 176 8.89 -19.27 -16.10
N ARG A 177 9.80 -19.86 -15.31
CA ARG A 177 9.72 -21.21 -14.77
C ARG A 177 10.06 -21.19 -13.30
N VAL A 178 9.29 -21.95 -12.51
CA VAL A 178 9.61 -22.19 -11.10
C VAL A 178 10.84 -23.09 -11.03
N THR A 179 11.98 -22.47 -10.69
CA THR A 179 13.24 -23.18 -10.45
C THR A 179 13.22 -23.83 -9.07
N ASP A 180 14.24 -24.64 -8.77
CA ASP A 180 14.39 -25.23 -7.44
C ASP A 180 14.66 -24.17 -6.35
N GLY A 181 15.31 -23.06 -6.70
CA GLY A 181 15.52 -21.95 -5.78
C GLY A 181 14.23 -21.19 -5.45
N VAL A 182 13.33 -21.03 -6.42
CA VAL A 182 12.00 -20.46 -6.18
C VAL A 182 11.14 -21.44 -5.38
N ARG A 183 11.19 -22.73 -5.71
CA ARG A 183 10.42 -23.75 -4.97
C ARG A 183 10.86 -23.81 -3.51
N ALA A 184 12.15 -23.87 -3.23
CA ALA A 184 12.67 -23.86 -1.87
C ALA A 184 12.25 -22.60 -1.09
N PHE A 185 12.19 -21.43 -1.75
CA PHE A 185 11.66 -20.21 -1.15
C PHE A 185 10.15 -20.30 -0.88
N ILE A 186 9.35 -20.87 -1.79
CA ILE A 186 7.91 -21.06 -1.57
C ILE A 186 7.66 -22.01 -0.39
N ASP A 187 8.41 -23.12 -0.33
CA ASP A 187 8.26 -24.15 0.69
C ASP A 187 8.65 -23.63 2.09
N GLU A 188 9.72 -22.81 2.17
CA GLU A 188 10.19 -22.17 3.43
C GLU A 188 9.10 -21.32 4.11
N TYR A 189 8.22 -20.68 3.34
CA TYR A 189 7.13 -19.85 3.86
C TYR A 189 5.78 -20.57 3.93
N ASP A 190 5.62 -21.73 3.28
CA ASP A 190 4.42 -22.57 3.45
C ASP A 190 4.40 -23.20 4.84
N GLU A 191 5.56 -23.69 5.29
CA GLU A 191 5.70 -24.32 6.61
C GLU A 191 5.48 -23.33 7.76
N GLN A 192 5.64 -22.02 7.52
CA GLN A 192 5.38 -20.98 8.52
C GLN A 192 3.91 -20.56 8.57
N SER A 193 3.17 -20.60 7.45
CA SER A 193 1.76 -20.17 7.44
C SER A 193 0.82 -21.17 8.09
N ASP A 194 1.12 -22.47 8.01
CA ASP A 194 0.30 -23.54 8.61
C ASP A 194 0.16 -23.41 10.15
N ASP A 195 1.08 -22.70 10.83
CA ASP A 195 1.01 -22.44 12.27
C ASP A 195 0.22 -21.15 12.62
N GLU A 196 -0.05 -20.27 11.65
CA GLU A 196 -0.78 -18.98 11.81
C GLU A 196 -2.20 -19.00 11.18
N ASP A 197 -2.46 -19.94 10.27
CA ASP A 197 -3.71 -20.04 9.49
C ASP A 197 -4.95 -20.43 10.32
N ASP A 198 -4.81 -20.91 11.55
CA ASP A 198 -5.94 -21.13 12.48
C ASP A 198 -6.63 -19.80 12.88
N ASP A 199 -5.94 -18.66 12.79
CA ASP A 199 -6.51 -17.32 13.04
C ASP A 199 -6.82 -16.55 11.72
N GLU A 200 -6.13 -16.85 10.61
CA GLU A 200 -6.23 -16.10 9.34
C GLU A 200 -7.36 -16.59 8.40
N ALA A 201 -7.89 -17.81 8.57
CA ALA A 201 -9.04 -18.31 7.79
C ALA A 201 -10.32 -17.44 7.91
N ASN A 202 -10.39 -16.52 8.89
CA ASN A 202 -11.45 -15.52 9.00
C ASN A 202 -11.27 -14.28 8.07
N TYR A 203 -10.08 -14.07 7.48
CA TYR A 203 -9.74 -12.89 6.68
C TYR A 203 -9.91 -13.07 5.17
N LEU A 204 -9.92 -14.31 4.66
CA LEU A 204 -10.14 -14.60 3.23
C LEU A 204 -11.63 -14.65 2.85
N ALA A 205 -12.47 -13.81 3.46
CA ALA A 205 -13.84 -13.65 3.01
C ALA A 205 -13.82 -13.02 1.59
N PRO A 206 -14.55 -13.57 0.61
CA PRO A 206 -14.53 -13.08 -0.77
C PRO A 206 -14.80 -11.57 -0.84
N PRO A 207 -14.13 -10.83 -1.74
CA PRO A 207 -14.09 -9.35 -1.78
C PRO A 207 -15.47 -8.68 -1.79
N ASP A 208 -16.51 -9.38 -2.22
CA ASP A 208 -17.89 -8.89 -2.23
C ASP A 208 -18.53 -8.75 -0.83
N THR A 209 -17.98 -9.41 0.19
CA THR A 209 -18.60 -9.41 1.53
C THR A 209 -18.17 -8.22 2.39
N SER A 210 -16.94 -7.74 2.24
CA SER A 210 -16.43 -6.58 2.98
C SER A 210 -17.11 -5.29 2.52
N ALA A 211 -17.26 -5.09 1.21
CA ALA A 211 -17.94 -3.94 0.63
C ALA A 211 -19.40 -3.81 1.11
N LYS A 212 -20.14 -4.94 1.14
CA LYS A 212 -21.53 -4.96 1.64
C LYS A 212 -21.61 -4.62 3.13
N LYS A 213 -20.69 -5.14 3.95
CA LYS A 213 -20.61 -4.82 5.39
C LYS A 213 -20.31 -3.34 5.60
N MET A 214 -19.36 -2.77 4.86
CA MET A 214 -18.99 -1.36 4.98
C MET A 214 -20.11 -0.42 4.52
N TYR A 215 -20.80 -0.76 3.43
CA TYR A 215 -22.00 -0.03 3.00
C TYR A 215 -23.10 -0.05 4.07
N ALA A 216 -23.43 -1.23 4.60
CA ALA A 216 -24.43 -1.37 5.66
C ALA A 216 -24.05 -0.56 6.92
N LEU A 217 -22.77 -0.56 7.28
CA LEU A 217 -22.24 0.24 8.38
C LEU A 217 -22.41 1.74 8.10
N SER A 218 -22.05 2.21 6.90
CA SER A 218 -22.21 3.62 6.51
C SER A 218 -23.67 4.08 6.60
N VAL A 219 -24.61 3.26 6.12
CA VAL A 219 -26.06 3.53 6.22
C VAL A 219 -26.51 3.58 7.68
N ALA A 220 -26.07 2.64 8.51
CA ALA A 220 -26.38 2.66 9.95
C ALA A 220 -25.85 3.93 10.63
N GLY A 221 -24.63 4.36 10.29
CA GLY A 221 -24.05 5.62 10.77
C GLY A 221 -24.89 6.84 10.40
N MET A 222 -25.33 6.95 9.14
CA MET A 222 -26.19 8.05 8.68
C MET A 222 -27.51 8.11 9.46
N VAL A 223 -28.16 6.96 9.68
CA VAL A 223 -29.41 6.89 10.46
C VAL A 223 -29.17 7.30 11.91
N LEU A 224 -28.11 6.81 12.55
CA LEU A 224 -27.75 7.18 13.92
C LEU A 224 -27.48 8.68 14.07
N VAL A 225 -26.78 9.29 13.11
CA VAL A 225 -26.53 10.75 13.10
C VAL A 225 -27.84 11.51 13.01
N ALA A 226 -28.74 11.15 12.10
CA ALA A 226 -30.03 11.83 11.93
C ALA A 226 -30.89 11.75 13.20
N LEU A 227 -30.98 10.56 13.82
CA LEU A 227 -31.71 10.36 15.08
C LEU A 227 -31.09 11.15 16.24
N SER A 228 -29.76 11.22 16.29
CA SER A 228 -29.05 11.93 17.35
C SER A 228 -29.19 13.43 17.23
N ILE A 229 -29.03 14.00 16.03
CA ILE A 229 -29.28 15.43 15.77
C ILE A 229 -30.74 15.77 16.09
N GLY A 230 -31.69 14.97 15.63
CA GLY A 230 -33.11 15.18 15.94
C GLY A 230 -33.39 15.17 17.45
N THR A 231 -32.72 14.27 18.20
CA THR A 231 -32.84 14.23 19.66
C THR A 231 -32.23 15.46 20.32
N LEU A 232 -31.02 15.86 19.90
CA LEU A 232 -30.29 17.02 20.43
C LEU A 232 -31.01 18.35 20.19
N LEU A 233 -31.61 18.53 19.01
CA LEU A 233 -32.34 19.74 18.63
C LEU A 233 -33.68 19.86 19.35
N ASN A 234 -34.41 18.75 19.50
CA ASN A 234 -35.70 18.75 20.19
C ASN A 234 -35.58 18.92 21.71
N HIS A 235 -34.38 18.69 22.27
CA HIS A 235 -34.18 18.60 23.70
C HIS A 235 -32.93 19.35 24.14
N ARG A 236 -33.04 20.67 24.26
CA ARG A 236 -31.98 21.51 24.83
C ARG A 236 -32.02 21.44 26.35
N PRO A 237 -30.90 21.12 27.03
CA PRO A 237 -30.89 21.07 28.49
C PRO A 237 -31.16 22.45 29.07
N GLN A 238 -31.87 22.50 30.19
CA GLN A 238 -32.11 23.76 30.90
C GLN A 238 -30.80 24.29 31.51
N SER A 239 -30.63 25.60 31.50
CA SER A 239 -29.56 26.28 32.21
C SER A 239 -29.91 26.39 33.70
N GLY A 240 -29.07 25.86 34.58
CA GLY A 240 -29.29 25.89 36.02
C GLY A 240 -28.05 25.39 36.78
N ARG A 241 -28.15 25.27 38.10
CA ARG A 241 -27.06 24.73 38.92
C ARG A 241 -26.93 23.22 38.69
N TRP A 242 -25.71 22.71 38.53
CA TRP A 242 -25.44 21.29 38.24
C TRP A 242 -26.13 20.35 39.24
N SER A 243 -26.14 20.73 40.53
CA SER A 243 -26.70 19.94 41.63
C SER A 243 -28.22 20.03 41.79
N GLU A 244 -28.91 20.79 40.94
CA GLU A 244 -30.36 20.97 41.03
C GLU A 244 -31.09 19.69 40.61
N LEU A 245 -32.10 19.32 41.41
CA LEU A 245 -32.85 18.08 41.22
C LEU A 245 -34.03 18.33 40.26
N VAL A 246 -34.09 17.59 39.15
CA VAL A 246 -35.21 17.64 38.21
C VAL A 246 -36.09 16.41 38.42
N ARG A 247 -37.31 16.63 38.89
CA ARG A 247 -38.30 15.57 39.11
C ARG A 247 -39.29 15.38 37.95
N SER A 248 -39.15 16.14 36.86
CA SER A 248 -40.04 15.99 35.72
C SER A 248 -39.85 14.62 35.05
N PRO A 249 -40.91 13.82 34.84
CA PRO A 249 -40.82 12.53 34.16
C PRO A 249 -40.38 12.67 32.70
N GLU A 250 -40.67 13.81 32.07
CA GLU A 250 -40.22 14.13 30.71
C GLU A 250 -38.70 14.26 30.62
N ALA A 251 -38.09 14.94 31.59
CA ALA A 251 -36.65 15.10 31.67
C ALA A 251 -35.94 13.76 31.88
N VAL A 252 -36.52 12.87 32.68
CA VAL A 252 -35.99 11.51 32.86
C VAL A 252 -36.06 10.73 31.55
N ASN A 253 -37.18 10.78 30.82
CA ASN A 253 -37.34 10.09 29.54
C ASN A 253 -36.36 10.58 28.47
N LEU A 254 -36.07 11.88 28.44
CA LEU A 254 -35.06 12.50 27.58
C LEU A 254 -33.68 11.88 27.84
N ILE A 255 -33.26 11.78 29.10
CA ILE A 255 -31.98 11.16 29.47
C ILE A 255 -31.94 9.71 29.04
N LYS A 256 -33.04 8.95 29.18
CA LYS A 256 -33.08 7.56 28.70
C LYS A 256 -32.82 7.48 27.20
N ARG A 257 -33.46 8.34 26.40
CA ARG A 257 -33.26 8.37 24.94
C ARG A 257 -31.83 8.77 24.59
N ALA A 258 -31.29 9.80 25.23
CA ALA A 258 -29.91 10.23 25.03
C ALA A 258 -28.91 9.12 25.40
N LEU A 259 -29.13 8.40 26.51
CA LEU A 259 -28.30 7.26 26.92
C LEU A 259 -28.33 6.11 25.91
N VAL A 260 -29.51 5.76 25.38
CA VAL A 260 -29.63 4.75 24.32
C VAL A 260 -28.82 5.16 23.10
N LEU A 261 -28.89 6.44 22.69
CA LEU A 261 -28.10 6.95 21.57
C LEU A 261 -26.60 6.96 21.87
N ILE A 262 -26.18 7.36 23.07
CA ILE A 262 -24.77 7.30 23.50
C ILE A 262 -24.21 5.88 23.38
N VAL A 263 -24.96 4.88 23.86
CA VAL A 263 -24.55 3.47 23.76
C VAL A 263 -24.50 3.02 22.30
N ALA A 264 -25.51 3.35 21.50
CA ALA A 264 -25.56 2.98 20.08
C ALA A 264 -24.43 3.64 19.26
N LEU A 265 -24.17 4.93 19.45
CA LEU A 265 -23.09 5.66 18.80
C LEU A 265 -21.71 5.14 19.24
N SER A 266 -21.55 4.78 20.53
CA SER A 266 -20.30 4.18 21.03
C SER A 266 -20.06 2.79 20.43
N ALA A 267 -21.10 1.96 20.32
CA ALA A 267 -21.00 0.65 19.68
C ALA A 267 -20.69 0.77 18.19
N PHE A 268 -21.29 1.74 17.51
CA PHE A 268 -20.96 2.08 16.13
C PHE A 268 -19.50 2.50 15.97
N ASP A 269 -19.03 3.44 16.79
CA ASP A 269 -17.63 3.88 16.77
C ASP A 269 -16.66 2.72 17.01
N LEU A 270 -16.97 1.82 17.95
CA LEU A 270 -16.20 0.61 18.18
C LEU A 270 -16.18 -0.29 16.93
N ALA A 271 -17.33 -0.52 16.29
CA ALA A 271 -17.39 -1.30 15.07
C ALA A 271 -16.53 -0.69 13.95
N CYS A 272 -16.65 0.62 13.71
CA CYS A 272 -15.81 1.34 12.75
C CYS A 272 -14.32 1.22 13.09
N THR A 273 -13.96 1.34 14.37
CA THR A 273 -12.57 1.20 14.81
C THR A 273 -12.04 -0.20 14.51
N LEU A 274 -12.81 -1.25 14.83
CA LEU A 274 -12.42 -2.63 14.56
C LEU A 274 -12.24 -2.89 13.05
N PHE A 275 -13.17 -2.41 12.23
CA PHE A 275 -13.04 -2.51 10.77
C PHE A 275 -11.82 -1.76 10.24
N ALA A 276 -11.53 -0.57 10.79
CA ALA A 276 -10.37 0.20 10.38
C ALA A 276 -9.06 -0.50 10.78
N THR A 277 -9.01 -1.12 11.96
CA THR A 277 -7.83 -1.91 12.38
C THR A 277 -7.60 -3.14 11.51
N THR A 278 -8.67 -3.77 11.01
CA THR A 278 -8.53 -4.92 10.08
C THR A 278 -8.07 -4.51 8.68
N ALA A 279 -8.16 -3.24 8.31
CA ALA A 279 -7.78 -2.76 6.99
C ALA A 279 -6.28 -2.39 6.86
N GLY A 280 -5.47 -2.58 7.92
CA GLY A 280 -4.02 -2.36 7.91
C GLY A 280 -3.55 -0.90 7.87
N ASP A 281 -4.43 0.05 7.55
CA ASP A 281 -4.05 1.41 7.18
C ASP A 281 -4.19 2.45 8.32
N PHE A 282 -4.11 2.01 9.59
CA PHE A 282 -4.33 2.88 10.75
C PHE A 282 -3.01 3.34 11.39
N LEU A 283 -2.53 4.51 10.98
CA LEU A 283 -1.34 5.14 11.59
C LEU A 283 -1.74 5.91 12.86
N GLU A 284 -1.54 5.27 14.02
CA GLU A 284 -1.85 5.87 15.31
C GLU A 284 -0.74 6.83 15.76
N VAL A 285 -1.08 8.11 15.90
CA VAL A 285 -0.12 9.16 16.28
C VAL A 285 0.13 9.17 17.79
N ASN A 286 -0.72 8.51 18.59
CA ASN A 286 -0.60 8.45 20.04
C ASN A 286 0.21 7.21 20.48
N PRO A 287 1.38 7.36 21.12
CA PRO A 287 2.22 6.23 21.54
C PRO A 287 1.52 5.30 22.55
N PHE A 288 0.57 5.82 23.35
CA PHE A 288 -0.26 4.97 24.21
C PHE A 288 -1.34 4.21 23.44
N GLY A 289 -1.82 4.81 22.35
CA GLY A 289 -2.79 4.18 21.44
C GLY A 289 -2.16 3.02 20.67
N GLU A 290 -0.91 3.18 20.23
CA GLU A 290 -0.15 2.16 19.51
C GLU A 290 -0.05 0.84 20.30
N SER A 291 0.30 0.92 21.60
CA SER A 291 0.34 -0.27 22.46
C SER A 291 -1.03 -0.94 22.63
N LEU A 292 -2.12 -0.15 22.68
CA LEU A 292 -3.49 -0.66 22.76
C LEU A 292 -3.97 -1.25 21.42
N LEU A 293 -3.50 -0.73 20.29
CA LEU A 293 -3.86 -1.20 18.95
C LEU A 293 -3.17 -2.50 18.56
N SER A 294 -2.00 -2.79 19.14
CA SER A 294 -1.32 -4.09 18.96
C SER A 294 -2.22 -5.29 19.31
N LYS A 295 -3.29 -5.07 20.10
CA LYS A 295 -4.26 -6.11 20.45
C LYS A 295 -5.69 -5.55 20.35
N PRO A 296 -6.41 -5.80 19.23
CA PRO A 296 -7.77 -5.29 19.01
C PRO A 296 -8.75 -5.57 20.16
N TRP A 297 -8.59 -6.70 20.85
CA TRP A 297 -9.42 -7.07 21.99
C TRP A 297 -9.23 -6.15 23.21
N MET A 298 -8.03 -5.62 23.44
CA MET A 298 -7.76 -4.70 24.55
C MET A 298 -8.51 -3.37 24.34
N LEU A 299 -8.43 -2.83 23.12
CA LEU A 299 -9.13 -1.61 22.74
C LEU A 299 -10.66 -1.78 22.88
N SER A 300 -11.19 -2.90 22.41
CA SER A 300 -12.61 -3.24 22.52
C SER A 300 -13.06 -3.32 23.98
N THR A 301 -12.29 -4.02 24.82
CA THR A 301 -12.57 -4.18 26.26
C THR A 301 -12.54 -2.83 26.97
N PHE A 302 -11.55 -1.99 26.66
CA PHE A 302 -11.43 -0.65 27.23
C PHE A 302 -12.62 0.25 26.86
N LYS A 303 -12.98 0.33 25.57
CA LYS A 303 -14.12 1.11 25.10
C LYS A 303 -15.42 0.62 25.74
N LEU A 304 -15.66 -0.69 25.74
CA LEU A 304 -16.86 -1.28 26.36
C LEU A 304 -16.95 -0.95 27.85
N THR A 305 -15.84 -1.11 28.58
CA THR A 305 -15.79 -0.80 30.02
C THR A 305 -16.07 0.67 30.28
N ALA A 306 -15.42 1.57 29.53
CA ALA A 306 -15.62 3.01 29.65
C ALA A 306 -17.05 3.44 29.32
N THR A 307 -17.65 2.88 28.25
CA THR A 307 -19.03 3.16 27.85
C THR A 307 -20.02 2.68 28.92
N VAL A 308 -19.90 1.44 29.40
CA VAL A 308 -20.78 0.88 30.44
C VAL A 308 -20.67 1.68 31.73
N PHE A 309 -19.44 2.01 32.15
CA PHE A 309 -19.20 2.79 33.36
C PHE A 309 -19.77 4.22 33.24
N GLY A 310 -19.48 4.92 32.15
CA GLY A 310 -19.98 6.28 31.90
C GLY A 310 -21.51 6.33 31.80
N ALA A 311 -22.12 5.39 31.07
CA ALA A 311 -23.58 5.26 30.99
C ALA A 311 -24.20 4.94 32.35
N GLY A 312 -23.54 4.10 33.15
CA GLY A 312 -23.96 3.77 34.52
C GLY A 312 -23.96 4.98 35.45
N ILE A 313 -22.91 5.81 35.41
CA ILE A 313 -22.83 7.06 36.18
C ILE A 313 -23.96 8.01 35.77
N LEU A 314 -24.13 8.25 34.47
CA LEU A 314 -25.17 9.15 33.95
C LEU A 314 -26.57 8.64 34.31
N TRP A 315 -26.80 7.33 34.26
CA TRP A 315 -28.06 6.72 34.66
C TRP A 315 -28.32 6.87 36.17
N SER A 316 -27.31 6.65 37.00
CA SER A 316 -27.41 6.82 38.45
C SER A 316 -27.73 8.27 38.81
N MET A 317 -27.11 9.22 38.11
CA MET A 317 -27.27 10.67 38.33
C MET A 317 -28.40 11.30 37.50
N ARG A 318 -29.27 10.52 36.84
CA ARG A 318 -30.28 11.03 35.90
C ARG A 318 -31.26 12.05 36.50
N SER A 319 -31.37 12.14 37.82
CA SER A 319 -32.24 13.13 38.48
C SER A 319 -31.58 14.52 38.64
N TYR A 320 -30.31 14.70 38.28
CA TYR A 320 -29.58 15.96 38.42
C TYR A 320 -29.48 16.71 37.08
N LEU A 321 -29.59 18.05 37.12
CA LEU A 321 -29.53 18.89 35.92
C LEU A 321 -28.26 18.67 35.10
N GLY A 322 -27.09 18.64 35.72
CA GLY A 322 -25.89 18.50 34.90
C GLY A 322 -25.60 17.07 34.43
N ALA A 323 -26.32 16.03 34.91
CA ALA A 323 -26.32 14.75 34.22
C ALA A 323 -27.05 14.84 32.87
N GLN A 324 -28.09 15.68 32.77
CA GLN A 324 -28.75 16.00 31.50
C GLN A 324 -27.80 16.77 30.57
N GLN A 325 -27.13 17.80 31.09
CA GLN A 325 -26.16 18.57 30.31
C GLN A 325 -24.99 17.69 29.84
N ALA A 326 -24.44 16.85 30.72
CA ALA A 326 -23.36 15.92 30.36
C ALA A 326 -23.82 14.90 29.31
N SER A 327 -25.01 14.32 29.46
CA SER A 327 -25.57 13.38 28.47
C SER A 327 -25.79 14.06 27.11
N TRP A 328 -26.28 15.31 27.11
CA TRP A 328 -26.47 16.09 25.89
C TRP A 328 -25.13 16.36 25.19
N TRP A 329 -24.12 16.86 25.92
CA TRP A 329 -22.79 17.14 25.37
C TRP A 329 -22.09 15.87 24.88
N LEU A 330 -22.17 14.77 25.64
CA LEU A 330 -21.58 13.50 25.24
C LEU A 330 -22.24 12.96 23.97
N CYS A 331 -23.58 13.01 23.90
CA CYS A 331 -24.31 12.62 22.69
C CYS A 331 -23.91 13.48 21.48
N LEU A 332 -23.71 14.80 21.66
CA LEU A 332 -23.23 15.69 20.60
C LEU A 332 -21.83 15.30 20.13
N VAL A 333 -20.88 15.09 21.03
CA VAL A 333 -19.51 14.70 20.69
C VAL A 333 -19.49 13.37 19.93
N LEU A 334 -20.22 12.36 20.43
CA LEU A 334 -20.31 11.06 19.75
C LEU A 334 -20.96 11.19 18.36
N THR A 335 -21.95 12.06 18.21
CA THR A 335 -22.56 12.35 16.89
C THR A 335 -21.52 12.92 15.92
N LEU A 336 -20.68 13.86 16.37
CA LEU A 336 -19.61 14.43 15.54
C LEU A 336 -18.55 13.39 15.14
N VAL A 337 -18.21 12.48 16.06
CA VAL A 337 -17.29 11.36 15.76
C VAL A 337 -17.91 10.43 14.72
N THR A 338 -19.20 10.09 14.85
CA THR A 338 -19.91 9.30 13.84
C THR A 338 -19.96 9.98 12.48
N VAL A 339 -20.20 11.30 12.42
CA VAL A 339 -20.14 12.08 11.17
C VAL A 339 -18.76 11.98 10.53
N ARG A 340 -17.69 12.10 11.32
CA ARG A 340 -16.32 11.93 10.83
C ARG A 340 -16.13 10.56 10.18
N TRP A 341 -16.55 9.49 10.85
CA TRP A 341 -16.45 8.13 10.31
C TRP A 341 -17.19 7.98 8.98
N VAL A 342 -18.45 8.42 8.92
CA VAL A 342 -19.28 8.33 7.70
C VAL A 342 -18.65 9.14 6.55
N ALA A 343 -18.13 10.33 6.83
CA ALA A 343 -17.50 11.17 5.81
C ALA A 343 -16.19 10.55 5.28
N VAL A 344 -15.36 10.02 6.17
CA VAL A 344 -14.11 9.34 5.82
C VAL A 344 -14.41 8.10 4.97
N GLN A 345 -15.33 7.24 5.39
CA GLN A 345 -15.72 6.05 4.60
C GLN A 345 -16.26 6.45 3.23
N SER A 346 -17.07 7.51 3.15
CA SER A 346 -17.61 7.98 1.87
C SER A 346 -16.52 8.53 0.93
N LEU A 347 -15.35 8.90 1.44
CA LEU A 347 -14.24 9.41 0.62
C LEU A 347 -13.36 8.29 0.07
N PHE A 348 -13.19 7.20 0.82
CA PHE A 348 -12.31 6.08 0.44
C PHE A 348 -13.02 4.97 -0.36
N PHE A 349 -14.36 4.90 -0.32
CA PHE A 349 -15.13 3.82 -0.96
C PHE A 349 -15.97 4.26 -2.18
N VAL A 350 -15.62 5.39 -2.81
CA VAL A 350 -16.24 5.89 -4.07
C VAL A 350 -15.37 5.57 -5.27
#